data_AF-A0A4D5RWF3-F1
#
_entry.id   AF-A0A4D5RWF3-F1
#
_cell.length_a   1.000
_cell.length_b   1.000
_cell.length_c   1.000
_cell.angle_alpha   90.00
_cell.angle_beta   90.00
_cell.angle_gamma   90.00
#
_symmetry.space_group_name_H-M   'P 1'
#
loop_
_entity.id
_entity.type
_entity.pdbx_description
1 polymer ?
#
loop_
_entity_poly.entity_id
_entity_poly.type
_entity_poly.pdbx_seq_one_letter_code
_entity_poly.pdbx_strand_id
1 'polypeptide(L)'
;MLVVFFLSAVVHEYILAVTYRFFFPVILVVFGTLGVAFVFITKKKTARFWNVFLWITLIAGWGLIVIFYTVEFYSRINCPQTRTDVVDFFLPRSFSWSCNAFSHSIWFPSSIYRQRTPVT
;
A
#
# COMPACT_ATOMS: atom_id res chain seq x y z
N MET A 1 20.22 1.48 -14.98
CA MET A 1 18.76 1.74 -14.86
C MET A 1 18.14 0.96 -13.71
N LEU A 2 18.27 -0.37 -13.64
CA LEU A 2 17.66 -1.16 -12.56
C LEU A 2 18.17 -0.81 -11.15
N VAL A 3 19.49 -0.65 -10.97
CA VAL A 3 20.10 -0.33 -9.65
C VAL A 3 19.58 1.00 -9.09
N VAL A 4 19.57 2.07 -9.90
CA VAL A 4 19.07 3.38 -9.49
C VAL A 4 17.57 3.36 -9.23
N PHE A 5 16.83 2.55 -9.99
CA PHE A 5 15.39 2.37 -9.81
C PHE A 5 15.07 1.65 -8.49
N PHE A 6 15.85 0.62 -8.16
CA PHE A 6 15.74 -0.08 -6.88
C PHE A 6 16.12 0.81 -5.69
N LEU A 7 17.23 1.55 -5.78
CA LEU A 7 17.63 2.55 -4.78
C LEU A 7 16.52 3.57 -4.54
N SER A 8 15.88 4.07 -5.59
CA SER A 8 14.74 4.97 -5.48
C SER A 8 13.58 4.32 -4.71
N ALA A 9 13.20 3.08 -5.03
CA ALA A 9 12.13 2.38 -4.34
C ALA A 9 12.42 2.20 -2.83
N VAL A 10 13.66 1.88 -2.47
CA VAL A 10 14.09 1.77 -1.07
C VAL A 10 13.99 3.11 -0.33
N VAL A 11 14.40 4.20 -0.97
CA VAL A 11 14.31 5.55 -0.35
C VAL A 11 12.86 5.97 -0.15
N HIS A 12 11.96 5.70 -1.11
CA HIS A 12 10.54 6.01 -0.97
C HIS A 12 9.90 5.22 0.18
N GLU A 13 10.20 3.91 0.28
CA GLU A 13 9.75 3.09 1.40
C GLU A 13 10.32 3.59 2.74
N TYR A 14 11.60 3.99 2.77
CA TYR A 14 12.24 4.51 3.98
C TYR A 14 11.56 5.78 4.50
N ILE A 15 11.28 6.75 3.63
CA ILE A 15 10.61 8.00 4.02
C ILE A 15 9.22 7.71 4.59
N LEU A 16 8.47 6.79 3.97
CA LEU A 16 7.15 6.39 4.47
C LEU A 16 7.23 5.65 5.80
N ALA A 17 8.20 4.74 5.95
CA ALA A 17 8.41 4.02 7.20
C ALA A 17 8.74 4.96 8.35
N VAL A 18 9.54 6.00 8.11
CA VAL A 18 9.85 7.04 9.10
C VAL A 18 8.62 7.90 9.42
N THR A 19 7.83 8.28 8.40
CA THR A 19 6.65 9.15 8.58
C THR A 19 5.53 8.44 9.34
N TYR A 20 5.24 7.21 8.98
CA TYR A 20 4.13 6.43 9.54
C TYR A 20 4.52 5.59 10.77
N ARG A 21 5.82 5.39 11.02
CA ARG A 21 6.38 4.58 12.11
C ARG A 21 6.02 3.08 12.04
N PHE A 22 5.69 2.58 10.85
CA PHE A 22 5.53 1.16 10.56
C PHE A 22 6.11 0.84 9.18
N PHE A 23 6.53 -0.40 8.95
CA PHE A 23 7.09 -0.82 7.67
C PHE A 23 6.03 -1.56 6.84
N PHE A 24 5.70 -1.05 5.66
CA PHE A 24 4.70 -1.66 4.79
C PHE A 24 5.15 -1.59 3.33
N PRO A 25 5.80 -2.65 2.79
CA PRO A 25 6.59 -2.61 1.56
C PRO A 25 5.77 -2.55 0.26
N VAL A 26 4.62 -1.86 0.27
CA VAL A 26 3.74 -1.71 -0.90
C VAL A 26 4.42 -0.90 -1.99
N ILE A 27 5.09 0.20 -1.65
CA ILE A 27 5.84 1.01 -2.64
C ILE A 27 6.94 0.17 -3.26
N LEU A 28 7.69 -0.56 -2.44
CA LEU A 28 8.78 -1.40 -2.94
C LEU A 28 8.28 -2.45 -3.95
N VAL A 29 7.14 -3.08 -3.68
CA VAL A 29 6.50 -4.04 -4.60
C VAL A 29 5.97 -3.35 -5.86
N VAL A 30 5.21 -2.26 -5.72
CA VAL A 30 4.59 -1.56 -6.86
C VAL A 30 5.64 -0.99 -7.81
N PHE A 31 6.64 -0.27 -7.29
CA PHE A 31 7.73 0.23 -8.11
C PHE A 31 8.56 -0.93 -8.65
N GLY A 32 9.01 -1.85 -7.79
CA GLY A 32 9.89 -2.96 -8.17
C GLY A 32 9.31 -3.93 -9.22
N THR A 33 7.99 -4.10 -9.26
CA THR A 33 7.33 -5.00 -10.23
C THR A 33 6.76 -4.22 -11.42
N LEU A 34 5.72 -3.40 -11.19
CA LEU A 34 5.02 -2.68 -12.26
C LEU A 34 5.94 -1.68 -12.94
N GLY A 35 6.72 -0.93 -12.16
CA GLY A 35 7.66 0.04 -12.70
C GLY A 35 8.75 -0.60 -13.57
N VAL A 36 9.32 -1.72 -13.14
CA VAL A 36 10.31 -2.47 -13.92
C VAL A 36 9.68 -3.11 -15.17
N ALA A 37 8.49 -3.70 -15.05
CA ALA A 37 7.76 -4.27 -16.18
C ALA A 37 7.48 -3.22 -17.26
N PHE A 38 7.07 -2.00 -16.87
CA PHE A 38 6.82 -0.93 -17.83
C PHE A 38 8.07 -0.49 -18.60
N VAL A 39 9.25 -0.48 -17.98
CA VAL A 39 10.52 -0.15 -18.66
C VAL A 39 10.82 -1.13 -19.79
N PHE A 40 10.55 -2.42 -19.62
CA PHE A 40 10.77 -3.42 -20.66
C PHE A 40 9.70 -3.36 -21.76
N ILE A 41 8.44 -3.13 -21.37
CA ILE A 41 7.29 -3.13 -22.26
C ILE A 41 7.25 -1.91 -23.20
N THR A 42 7.70 -0.74 -22.73
CA THR A 42 7.66 0.51 -23.51
C THR A 42 8.80 0.68 -24.50
N LYS A 43 9.88 -0.12 -24.40
CA LYS A 43 11.06 -0.03 -25.27
C LYS A 43 10.81 -0.28 -26.78
N LYS A 44 9.70 -0.91 -27.17
CA LYS A 44 9.55 -1.47 -28.54
C LYS A 44 8.22 -1.15 -29.27
N LYS A 45 7.36 -0.22 -28.81
CA LYS A 45 5.98 -0.10 -29.34
C LYS A 45 5.52 1.34 -29.65
N THR A 46 4.57 1.44 -30.59
CA THR A 46 3.88 2.66 -31.07
C THR A 46 3.43 3.60 -29.95
N ALA A 47 3.80 4.88 -30.06
CA ALA A 47 3.75 5.87 -29.00
C ALA A 47 2.34 6.24 -28.48
N ARG A 48 1.30 6.26 -29.34
CA ARG A 48 -0.02 6.81 -28.95
C ARG A 48 -0.79 5.92 -27.96
N PHE A 49 -0.91 4.62 -28.25
CA PHE A 49 -1.58 3.69 -27.34
C PHE A 49 -0.80 3.50 -26.05
N TRP A 50 0.54 3.46 -26.13
CA TRP A 50 1.36 3.29 -24.93
C TRP A 50 1.29 4.49 -23.98
N ASN A 51 1.17 5.71 -24.51
CA ASN A 51 1.03 6.90 -23.68
C ASN A 51 -0.25 6.82 -22.81
N VAL A 52 -1.41 6.49 -23.40
CA VAL A 52 -2.68 6.40 -22.65
C VAL A 52 -2.62 5.31 -21.58
N PHE A 53 -2.07 4.15 -21.91
CA PHE A 53 -1.93 3.07 -20.93
C PHE A 53 -0.93 3.40 -19.81
N LEU A 54 0.17 4.11 -20.11
CA LEU A 54 1.08 4.63 -19.08
C LEU A 54 0.34 5.57 -18.12
N TRP A 55 -0.51 6.46 -18.62
CA TRP A 55 -1.32 7.34 -17.76
C TRP A 55 -2.27 6.56 -16.85
N ILE A 56 -3.00 5.58 -17.40
CA ILE A 56 -3.94 4.75 -16.62
C ILE A 56 -3.20 3.99 -15.53
N THR A 57 -2.07 3.36 -15.87
CA THR A 57 -1.29 2.57 -14.91
C THR A 57 -0.60 3.43 -13.85
N LEU A 58 -0.17 4.65 -14.20
CA LEU A 58 0.37 5.62 -13.25
C LEU A 58 -0.70 6.05 -12.22
N ILE A 59 -1.89 6.42 -12.68
CA ILE A 59 -3.01 6.81 -11.81
C ILE A 59 -3.44 5.64 -10.93
N ALA A 60 -3.56 4.44 -11.51
CA ALA A 60 -3.93 3.23 -10.77
C ALA A 60 -2.88 2.86 -9.71
N GLY A 61 -1.59 2.93 -10.04
CA GLY A 61 -0.50 2.68 -9.09
C GLY A 61 -0.50 3.67 -7.93
N TRP A 62 -0.70 4.96 -8.22
CA TRP A 62 -0.78 6.00 -7.20
C TRP A 62 -2.00 5.82 -6.28
N GLY A 63 -3.17 5.54 -6.87
CA GLY A 63 -4.39 5.23 -6.11
C GLY A 63 -4.23 4.01 -5.22
N LEU A 64 -3.61 2.94 -5.74
CA LEU A 64 -3.35 1.72 -4.97
C LEU A 64 -2.48 2.00 -3.75
N ILE A 65 -1.38 2.74 -3.92
CA ILE A 65 -0.50 3.16 -2.82
C ILE A 65 -1.30 3.92 -1.76
N VAL A 66 -2.04 4.96 -2.15
CA VAL A 66 -2.81 5.79 -1.21
C VAL A 66 -3.83 4.98 -0.43
N ILE A 67 -4.57 4.09 -1.10
CA ILE A 67 -5.57 3.23 -0.44
C ILE A 67 -4.90 2.32 0.59
N PHE A 68 -3.83 1.62 0.20
CA PHE A 68 -3.15 0.69 1.09
C PHE A 68 -2.59 1.36 2.35
N TYR A 69 -1.92 2.51 2.23
CA TYR A 69 -1.41 3.25 3.39
C TYR A 69 -2.53 3.84 4.25
N THR A 70 -3.61 4.33 3.63
CA THR A 70 -4.76 4.90 4.36
C THR A 70 -5.49 3.82 5.17
N VAL A 71 -5.74 2.65 4.57
CA VAL A 71 -6.37 1.50 5.24
C VAL A 71 -5.52 1.04 6.42
N GLU A 72 -4.20 0.92 6.23
CA GLU A 72 -3.29 0.52 7.29
C GLU A 72 -3.30 1.56 8.43
N PHE A 73 -3.20 2.85 8.10
CA PHE A 73 -3.23 3.94 9.08
C PHE A 73 -4.51 3.94 9.92
N TYR A 74 -5.68 3.82 9.29
CA TYR A 74 -6.96 3.74 10.02
C TYR A 74 -7.11 2.44 10.82
N SER A 75 -6.57 1.32 10.35
CA SER A 75 -6.62 0.07 11.12
C SER A 75 -5.78 0.15 12.40
N ARG A 76 -4.66 0.91 12.38
CA ARG A 76 -3.81 1.15 13.54
C ARG A 76 -4.50 2.00 14.61
N ILE A 77 -5.33 2.96 14.20
CA ILE A 77 -6.10 3.82 15.11
C ILE A 77 -7.25 3.03 15.76
N ASN A 78 -8.00 2.26 14.96
CA ASN A 78 -9.25 1.66 15.41
C ASN A 78 -9.07 0.32 16.13
N CYS A 79 -7.95 -0.39 15.92
CA CYS A 79 -7.75 -1.73 16.46
C CYS A 79 -6.63 -1.79 17.50
N PRO A 80 -6.90 -2.42 18.67
CA PRO A 80 -5.91 -2.54 19.75
C PRO A 80 -4.75 -3.45 19.35
N GLN A 81 -3.57 -3.09 19.85
CA GLN A 81 -2.32 -3.82 19.58
C GLN A 81 -2.41 -5.24 20.14
N THR A 82 -2.27 -6.25 19.28
CA THR A 82 -2.47 -7.67 19.65
C THR A 82 -1.15 -8.43 19.83
N ARG A 83 0.01 -7.86 19.47
CA ARG A 83 1.31 -8.54 19.49
C ARG A 83 2.44 -7.66 20.06
N THR A 84 3.61 -8.27 20.20
CA THR A 84 4.85 -7.67 20.68
C THR A 84 5.38 -6.59 19.72
N ASP A 85 5.96 -5.52 20.26
CA ASP A 85 6.30 -4.28 19.53
C ASP A 85 7.11 -4.47 18.23
N VAL A 86 8.07 -5.40 18.20
CA VAL A 86 8.93 -5.63 17.02
C VAL A 86 8.21 -6.31 15.86
N VAL A 87 7.27 -7.21 16.17
CA VAL A 87 6.50 -7.94 15.14
C VAL A 87 5.42 -7.02 14.56
N ASP A 88 4.89 -6.13 15.39
CA ASP A 88 3.87 -5.16 14.97
C ASP A 88 4.40 -4.06 14.04
N PHE A 89 5.72 -3.85 14.02
CA PHE A 89 6.37 -2.95 13.07
C PHE A 89 6.39 -3.52 11.64
N PHE A 90 6.56 -4.84 11.48
CA PHE A 90 6.65 -5.51 10.18
C PHE A 90 5.33 -6.14 9.71
N LEU A 91 4.43 -6.50 10.62
CA LEU A 91 3.13 -7.06 10.27
C LEU A 91 2.07 -5.96 10.16
N PRO A 92 1.47 -5.73 8.98
CA PRO A 92 0.35 -4.81 8.81
C PRO A 92 -0.90 -5.27 9.58
N ARG A 93 -1.55 -4.36 10.32
CA ARG A 93 -2.78 -4.67 11.09
C ARG A 93 -3.98 -4.91 10.18
N SER A 94 -3.98 -4.29 8.99
CA SER A 94 -5.02 -4.44 7.97
C SER A 94 -5.21 -5.88 7.45
N PHE A 95 -4.19 -6.74 7.60
CA PHE A 95 -4.23 -8.16 7.23
C PHE A 95 -4.45 -9.11 8.42
N SER A 96 -4.57 -8.58 9.65
CA SER A 96 -4.81 -9.41 10.83
C SER A 96 -6.28 -9.87 10.88
N TRP A 97 -6.49 -11.14 11.27
CA TRP A 97 -7.82 -11.75 11.34
C TRP A 97 -8.80 -11.00 12.26
N SER A 98 -8.25 -10.36 13.30
CA SER A 98 -8.99 -9.59 14.31
C SER A 98 -9.41 -8.19 13.85
N CYS A 99 -8.80 -7.63 12.81
CA CYS A 99 -9.04 -6.28 12.30
C CYS A 99 -8.99 -6.26 10.77
N ASN A 100 -9.73 -7.18 10.15
CA ASN A 100 -9.72 -7.45 8.71
C ASN A 100 -10.41 -6.32 7.90
N ALA A 101 -9.76 -5.17 7.78
CA ALA A 101 -10.25 -4.04 6.98
C ALA A 101 -10.31 -4.38 5.48
N PHE A 102 -9.44 -5.27 5.00
CA PHE A 102 -9.42 -5.70 3.59
C PHE A 102 -10.46 -6.80 3.29
N SER A 103 -10.72 -7.73 4.23
CA SER A 103 -11.68 -8.81 4.01
C SER A 103 -13.15 -8.34 3.98
N HIS A 104 -13.47 -7.22 4.62
CA HIS A 104 -14.83 -6.68 4.68
C HIS A 104 -15.16 -5.62 3.61
N SER A 105 -14.19 -5.17 2.80
CA SER A 105 -14.35 -4.00 1.92
C SER A 105 -14.47 -4.30 0.43
N ILE A 106 -14.20 -5.54 -0.01
CA ILE A 106 -14.26 -5.88 -1.44
C ILE A 106 -15.71 -6.06 -1.95
N TRP A 107 -16.71 -6.24 -1.07
CA TRP A 107 -18.10 -6.48 -1.51
C TRP A 107 -19.24 -5.90 -0.67
N PHE A 108 -19.02 -5.34 0.53
CA PHE A 108 -20.12 -4.79 1.35
C PHE A 108 -19.72 -3.52 2.11
N PRO A 109 -20.60 -2.52 2.25
CA PRO A 109 -20.40 -1.45 3.21
C PRO A 109 -20.55 -2.07 4.60
N SER A 110 -19.43 -2.23 5.31
CA SER A 110 -19.48 -2.75 6.66
C SER A 110 -19.90 -1.62 7.61
N SER A 111 -20.93 -1.89 8.39
CA SER A 111 -21.50 -1.06 9.47
C SER A 111 -20.52 -0.76 10.63
N ILE A 112 -19.21 -0.80 10.37
CA ILE A 112 -18.11 -0.85 11.36
C ILE A 112 -17.83 0.50 12.04
N TYR A 113 -18.51 1.58 11.65
CA TYR A 113 -18.55 2.79 12.49
C TYR A 113 -19.56 2.69 13.65
N ARG A 114 -20.39 1.64 13.75
CA ARG A 114 -21.46 1.52 14.77
C ARG A 114 -21.18 0.55 15.91
N GLN A 115 -19.96 0.04 16.09
CA GLN A 115 -19.66 -0.77 17.27
C GLN A 115 -18.24 -0.48 17.77
N ARG A 116 -18.12 0.51 18.66
CA ARG A 116 -17.38 0.42 19.95
C ARG A 116 -16.80 1.77 20.39
N THR A 117 -17.65 2.62 20.97
CA THR A 117 -17.32 3.26 22.24
C THR A 117 -18.45 3.00 23.22
N PRO A 118 -18.28 2.05 24.14
CA PRO A 118 -18.70 2.26 25.51
C PRO A 118 -17.42 2.43 26.32
N VAL A 119 -17.12 3.65 26.71
CA VAL A 119 -16.28 3.90 27.88
C VAL A 119 -17.14 4.77 28.78
N THR A 120 -17.77 4.08 29.75
CA THR A 120 -18.42 4.56 30.98
C THR A 120 -19.37 5.75 30.86
#